data_AF-A0A397ZJV7-F1
#
_entry.id   AF-A0A397ZJV7-F1
#
_cell.length_a   1.000
_cell.length_b   1.000
_cell.length_c   1.000
_cell.angle_alpha   90.00
_cell.angle_beta   90.00
_cell.angle_gamma   90.00
#
_symmetry.space_group_name_H-M   'P 1'
#
loop_
_entity.id
_entity.type
_entity.pdbx_description
1 polymer ?
#
loop_
_entity_poly.entity_id
_entity_poly.type
_entity_poly.pdbx_seq_one_letter_code
_entity_poly.pdbx_strand_id
1 'polypeptide(L)'
;MRTIRIPWFDNSDLIRCLNKTLIGRITNPDTQNVGSLVSMMPKIWKLDDDRVTGKDLGLGKFRFDFKREEDILEVLKTEPFSFNQWMVSIVRWEPVVHKNYPSDITFWVTLVGVPTPFWEDWVLRRIGDELGTVREVDEVNARVKVTVDGTKPLCFEIPDRFETEEVDVKVEYEKLFGYCATCFRLSHYKESCPESDLRKDVEEEKDLKMHAMQLFA
;
A
#
# COMPACT_ATOMS: atom_id res chain seq x y z
N MET A 1 -20.42 -24.63 9.82
CA MET A 1 -19.69 -23.64 10.65
C MET A 1 -20.69 -22.94 11.56
N ARG A 2 -20.43 -22.89 12.88
CA ARG A 2 -21.31 -22.20 13.83
C ARG A 2 -20.84 -20.75 13.98
N THR A 3 -21.66 -19.79 13.52
CA THR A 3 -21.37 -18.37 13.72
C THR A 3 -21.76 -17.97 15.14
N ILE A 4 -20.79 -17.50 15.92
CA ILE A 4 -21.03 -16.93 17.25
C ILE A 4 -21.15 -15.41 17.07
N ARG A 5 -22.23 -14.81 17.55
CA ARG A 5 -22.38 -13.36 17.62
C ARG A 5 -21.80 -12.86 18.93
N ILE A 6 -20.79 -12.01 18.85
CA ILE A 6 -20.25 -11.33 20.02
C ILE A 6 -21.18 -10.14 20.35
N PRO A 7 -21.68 -10.02 21.59
CA PRO A 7 -22.51 -8.89 21.97
C PRO A 7 -21.70 -7.59 21.96
N TRP A 8 -22.38 -6.47 21.79
CA TRP A 8 -21.76 -5.16 21.98
C TRP A 8 -21.21 -5.05 23.41
N PHE A 9 -20.02 -4.47 23.53
CA PHE A 9 -19.42 -4.12 24.81
C PHE A 9 -18.76 -2.75 24.68
N ASP A 10 -18.71 -2.01 25.79
CA ASP A 10 -18.02 -0.73 25.86
C ASP A 10 -16.50 -0.96 25.75
N ASN A 11 -15.89 -0.40 24.70
CA ASN A 11 -14.46 -0.49 24.43
C ASN A 11 -13.70 0.82 24.75
N SER A 12 -14.31 1.75 25.48
CA SER A 12 -13.72 3.05 25.81
C SER A 12 -12.38 2.94 26.54
N ASP A 13 -12.26 2.02 27.51
CA ASP A 13 -11.00 1.78 28.22
C ASP A 13 -9.90 1.22 27.31
N LEU A 14 -10.27 0.35 26.35
CA LEU A 14 -9.34 -0.20 25.37
C LEU A 14 -8.82 0.92 24.45
N ILE A 15 -9.73 1.77 23.96
CA ILE A 15 -9.38 2.92 23.11
C ILE A 15 -8.45 3.86 23.86
N ARG A 16 -8.75 4.16 25.13
CA ARG A 16 -7.89 5.01 25.96
C ARG A 16 -6.49 4.41 26.15
N CYS A 17 -6.40 3.11 26.42
CA CYS A 17 -5.13 2.43 26.66
C CYS A 17 -4.27 2.25 25.41
N LEU A 18 -4.86 2.27 24.21
CA LEU A 18 -4.17 2.05 22.93
C LEU A 18 -4.13 3.32 22.05
N ASN A 19 -4.39 4.49 22.63
CA ASN A 19 -4.39 5.76 21.88
C ASN A 19 -3.00 6.15 21.34
N LYS A 20 -1.92 5.62 21.94
CA LYS A 20 -0.52 5.84 21.53
C LYS A 20 0.10 4.59 20.92
N THR A 21 -0.68 3.89 20.13
CA THR A 21 -0.28 2.62 19.54
C THR A 21 -0.31 2.70 18.03
N LEU A 22 0.77 2.26 17.39
CA LEU A 22 0.77 1.89 15.98
C LEU A 22 0.57 0.39 15.85
N ILE A 23 -0.23 -0.03 14.89
CA ILE A 23 -0.37 -1.43 14.49
C ILE A 23 0.10 -1.57 13.05
N GLY A 24 0.78 -2.67 12.75
CA GLY A 24 1.27 -2.92 11.41
C GLY A 24 1.16 -4.37 10.98
N ARG A 25 1.36 -4.58 9.68
CA ARG A 25 1.38 -5.88 9.04
C ARG A 25 2.43 -5.88 7.93
N ILE A 26 3.24 -6.94 7.90
CA ILE A 26 4.12 -7.24 6.77
C ILE A 26 3.30 -7.58 5.52
N THR A 27 3.83 -7.32 4.33
CA THR A 27 3.14 -7.68 3.08
C THR A 27 3.60 -9.02 2.54
N ASN A 28 4.88 -9.36 2.68
CA ASN A 28 5.48 -10.61 2.21
C ASN A 28 6.09 -11.44 3.36
N PRO A 29 5.33 -12.41 3.91
CA PRO A 29 5.78 -13.29 5.00
C PRO A 29 6.97 -14.20 4.67
N ASP A 30 7.22 -14.49 3.39
CA ASP A 30 8.33 -15.36 2.98
C ASP A 30 9.70 -14.64 3.13
N THR A 31 9.68 -13.30 3.19
CA THR A 31 10.90 -12.47 3.27
C THR A 31 10.99 -11.65 4.56
N GLN A 32 9.85 -11.21 5.09
CA GLN A 32 9.79 -10.30 6.23
C GLN A 32 9.55 -11.07 7.53
N ASN A 33 10.55 -11.09 8.41
CA ASN A 33 10.41 -11.67 9.74
C ASN A 33 9.91 -10.60 10.74
N VAL A 34 8.76 -10.84 11.37
CA VAL A 34 8.14 -9.89 12.32
C VAL A 34 9.02 -9.61 13.53
N GLY A 35 9.63 -10.64 14.13
CA GLY A 35 10.52 -10.46 15.29
C GLY A 35 11.70 -9.53 14.97
N SER A 36 12.31 -9.71 13.81
CA SER A 36 13.40 -8.85 13.31
C SER A 36 12.90 -7.43 13.07
N LEU A 37 11.74 -7.27 12.42
CA LEU A 37 11.10 -5.97 12.17
C LEU A 37 10.84 -5.22 13.48
N VAL A 38 10.20 -5.89 14.44
CA VAL A 38 9.89 -5.34 15.77
C VAL A 38 11.16 -4.88 16.50
N SER A 39 12.27 -5.59 16.36
CA SER A 39 13.54 -5.22 17.00
C SER A 39 14.29 -4.08 16.28
N MET A 40 14.08 -3.93 14.97
CA MET A 40 14.88 -3.03 14.12
C MET A 40 14.20 -1.70 13.83
N MET A 41 12.87 -1.67 13.71
CA MET A 41 12.13 -0.44 13.37
C MET A 41 12.35 0.70 14.37
N PRO A 42 12.35 0.49 15.71
CA PRO A 42 12.71 1.54 16.66
C PRO A 42 14.07 2.19 16.39
N LYS A 43 15.07 1.38 16.01
CA LYS A 43 16.43 1.85 15.68
C LYS A 43 16.43 2.63 14.36
N ILE A 44 15.68 2.18 13.36
CA ILE A 44 15.49 2.88 12.08
C ILE A 44 14.85 4.26 12.32
N TRP A 45 13.88 4.33 13.22
CA TRP A 45 13.23 5.58 13.65
C TRP A 45 14.09 6.43 14.60
N LYS A 46 15.29 5.94 14.97
CA LYS A 46 16.22 6.60 15.91
C LYS A 46 15.56 6.90 17.26
N LEU A 47 14.73 5.97 17.74
CA LEU A 47 14.10 6.03 19.06
C LEU A 47 14.85 5.12 20.03
N ASP A 48 15.09 5.63 21.24
CA ASP A 48 15.69 4.86 22.33
C ASP A 48 14.78 3.72 22.79
N ASP A 49 15.38 2.65 23.32
CA ASP A 49 14.70 1.39 23.67
C ASP A 49 13.54 1.56 24.67
N ASP A 50 13.53 2.63 25.45
CA ASP A 50 12.48 2.89 26.43
C ASP A 50 11.31 3.72 25.87
N ARG A 51 11.41 4.33 24.67
CA ARG A 51 10.39 5.23 24.12
C ARG A 51 9.27 4.49 23.38
N VAL A 52 9.60 3.34 22.80
CA VAL A 52 8.67 2.51 22.03
C VAL A 52 8.91 1.04 22.35
N THR A 53 7.83 0.30 22.59
CA THR A 53 7.88 -1.15 22.80
C THR A 53 7.16 -1.85 21.65
N GLY A 54 7.88 -2.68 20.91
CA GLY A 54 7.29 -3.49 19.84
C GLY A 54 6.88 -4.89 20.31
N LYS A 55 5.80 -5.42 19.74
CA LYS A 55 5.26 -6.76 20.03
C LYS A 55 4.82 -7.46 18.75
N ASP A 56 5.19 -8.73 18.63
CA ASP A 56 4.64 -9.63 17.63
C ASP A 56 3.23 -10.07 18.05
N LEU A 57 2.26 -9.95 17.15
CA LEU A 57 0.87 -10.36 17.37
C LEU A 57 0.51 -11.66 16.62
N GLY A 58 1.47 -12.25 15.91
CA GLY A 58 1.30 -13.40 15.03
C GLY A 58 0.69 -13.03 13.68
N LEU A 59 0.69 -14.01 12.76
CA LEU A 59 0.09 -13.89 11.43
C LEU A 59 0.58 -12.66 10.63
N GLY A 60 1.87 -12.33 10.77
CA GLY A 60 2.47 -11.18 10.11
C GLY A 60 2.10 -9.82 10.72
N LYS A 61 1.34 -9.77 11.81
CA LYS A 61 0.93 -8.54 12.49
C LYS A 61 1.83 -8.22 13.66
N PHE A 62 1.99 -6.94 13.94
CA PHE A 62 2.77 -6.45 15.06
C PHE A 62 2.20 -5.12 15.56
N ARG A 63 2.67 -4.69 16.71
CA ARG A 63 2.25 -3.47 17.38
C ARG A 63 3.44 -2.74 17.97
N PHE A 64 3.41 -1.41 17.95
CA PHE A 64 4.34 -0.55 18.65
C PHE A 64 3.57 0.35 19.61
N ASP A 65 3.89 0.24 20.90
CA ASP A 65 3.33 1.07 21.97
C ASP A 65 4.31 2.20 22.29
N PHE A 66 3.89 3.44 22.08
CA PHE A 66 4.72 4.64 22.29
C PHE A 66 4.39 5.30 23.62
N LYS A 67 5.40 5.90 24.27
CA LYS A 67 5.17 6.74 25.46
C LYS A 67 4.64 8.13 25.09
N ARG A 68 5.06 8.66 23.94
CA ARG A 68 4.85 10.06 23.52
C ARG A 68 4.12 10.14 22.19
N GLU A 69 3.21 11.10 22.09
CA GLU A 69 2.44 11.34 20.87
C GLU A 69 3.31 11.94 19.76
N GLU A 70 4.23 12.82 20.15
CA GLU A 70 5.18 13.46 19.23
C GLU A 70 6.01 12.42 18.46
N ASP A 71 6.40 11.31 19.11
CA ASP A 71 7.19 10.25 18.50
C ASP A 71 6.41 9.53 17.40
N ILE A 72 5.11 9.31 17.62
CA ILE A 72 4.22 8.74 16.61
C ILE A 72 4.13 9.66 15.40
N LEU A 73 3.95 10.97 15.64
CA LEU A 73 3.84 11.96 14.57
C LEU A 73 5.13 12.03 13.74
N GLU A 74 6.31 12.04 14.37
CA GLU A 74 7.59 12.02 13.65
C GLU A 74 7.79 10.73 12.85
N VAL A 75 7.41 9.57 13.41
CA VAL A 75 7.46 8.29 12.69
C VAL A 75 6.56 8.30 11.47
N LEU A 76 5.30 8.73 11.61
CA LEU A 76 4.33 8.75 10.51
C LEU A 76 4.71 9.73 9.39
N LYS A 77 5.47 10.79 9.67
CA LYS A 77 6.03 11.67 8.62
C LYS A 77 6.99 10.96 7.66
N THR A 78 7.56 9.83 8.07
CA THR A 78 8.52 9.08 7.25
C THR A 78 7.89 8.02 6.35
N GLU A 79 6.56 7.90 6.35
CA GLU A 79 5.82 6.98 5.47
C GLU A 79 6.14 7.23 3.97
N PRO A 80 6.06 6.21 3.11
CA PRO A 80 5.70 4.82 3.41
C PRO A 80 6.83 4.04 4.09
N PHE A 81 6.48 2.94 4.77
CA PHE A 81 7.43 2.09 5.47
C PHE A 81 7.79 0.85 4.67
N SER A 82 9.06 0.44 4.75
CA SER A 82 9.54 -0.84 4.22
C SER A 82 10.47 -1.53 5.20
N PHE A 83 10.54 -2.86 5.10
CA PHE A 83 11.46 -3.69 5.86
C PHE A 83 11.90 -4.88 4.99
N ASN A 84 13.20 -5.16 4.95
CA ASN A 84 13.81 -6.15 4.04
C ASN A 84 13.40 -5.95 2.56
N GLN A 85 13.38 -4.70 2.08
CA GLN A 85 13.01 -4.34 0.70
C GLN A 85 11.58 -4.72 0.28
N TRP A 86 10.67 -4.87 1.24
CA TRP A 86 9.25 -5.06 1.00
C TRP A 86 8.46 -4.03 1.78
N MET A 87 7.33 -3.60 1.22
CA MET A 87 6.43 -2.66 1.89
C MET A 87 5.92 -3.23 3.22
N VAL A 88 5.55 -2.32 4.12
CA VAL A 88 4.93 -2.64 5.41
C VAL A 88 3.79 -1.66 5.64
N SER A 89 2.61 -2.16 5.99
CA SER A 89 1.52 -1.32 6.47
C SER A 89 1.74 -1.02 7.95
N ILE A 90 1.76 0.27 8.32
CA ILE A 90 1.81 0.72 9.72
C ILE A 90 0.85 1.90 9.84
N VAL A 91 -0.15 1.77 10.70
CA VAL A 91 -1.21 2.77 10.92
C VAL A 91 -1.43 2.98 12.41
N ARG A 92 -2.11 4.08 12.76
CA ARG A 92 -2.63 4.25 14.12
C ARG A 92 -3.61 3.14 14.43
N TRP A 93 -3.52 2.59 15.64
CA TRP A 93 -4.44 1.55 16.05
C TRP A 93 -5.85 2.13 16.23
N GLU A 94 -6.81 1.45 15.62
CA GLU A 94 -8.24 1.65 15.78
C GLU A 94 -8.93 0.33 16.21
N PRO A 95 -10.07 0.41 16.92
CA PRO A 95 -10.85 -0.75 17.37
C PRO A 95 -11.66 -1.39 16.23
N VAL A 96 -10.99 -1.71 15.12
CA VAL A 96 -11.62 -2.16 13.87
C VAL A 96 -11.47 -3.67 13.70
N VAL A 97 -12.56 -4.34 13.34
CA VAL A 97 -12.59 -5.79 13.09
C VAL A 97 -12.72 -6.04 11.58
N HIS A 98 -11.64 -5.78 10.85
CA HIS A 98 -11.52 -6.14 9.43
C HIS A 98 -10.44 -7.21 9.24
N LYS A 99 -10.74 -8.22 8.42
CA LYS A 99 -9.84 -9.37 8.16
C LYS A 99 -8.43 -8.91 7.76
N ASN A 100 -8.38 -7.91 6.89
CA ASN A 100 -7.16 -7.41 6.29
C ASN A 100 -6.53 -6.25 7.06
N TYR A 101 -7.08 -5.84 8.20
CA TYR A 101 -6.54 -4.72 8.97
C TYR A 101 -5.27 -5.11 9.75
N PRO A 102 -4.22 -4.27 9.76
CA PRO A 102 -4.05 -3.08 8.91
C PRO A 102 -3.61 -3.45 7.49
N SER A 103 -4.06 -2.65 6.52
CA SER A 103 -3.77 -2.81 5.09
C SER A 103 -3.19 -1.56 4.44
N ASP A 104 -3.42 -0.40 5.04
CA ASP A 104 -3.21 0.88 4.39
C ASP A 104 -1.72 1.22 4.28
N ILE A 105 -1.34 1.75 3.13
CA ILE A 105 -0.01 2.27 2.86
C ILE A 105 -0.18 3.60 2.10
N THR A 106 0.45 4.66 2.60
CA THR A 106 0.35 5.99 1.99
C THR A 106 1.59 6.29 1.17
N PHE A 107 1.40 6.60 -0.10
CA PHE A 107 2.47 6.93 -1.04
C PHE A 107 2.32 8.37 -1.53
N TRP A 108 3.43 9.02 -1.82
CA TRP A 108 3.44 10.03 -2.88
C TRP A 108 3.49 9.32 -4.22
N VAL A 109 2.63 9.71 -5.14
CA VAL A 109 2.64 9.22 -6.53
C VAL A 109 2.68 10.39 -7.50
N THR A 110 3.47 10.24 -8.56
CA THR A 110 3.53 11.19 -9.68
C THR A 110 2.61 10.71 -10.79
N LEU A 111 1.76 11.62 -11.29
CA LEU A 111 0.82 11.36 -12.39
C LEU A 111 1.44 11.83 -13.70
N VAL A 112 2.13 10.92 -14.38
CA VAL A 112 2.87 11.20 -15.61
C VAL A 112 1.93 11.13 -16.82
N GLY A 113 1.98 12.15 -17.68
CA GLY A 113 1.16 12.24 -18.89
C GLY A 113 -0.02 13.21 -18.77
N VAL A 114 -0.40 13.62 -17.55
CA VAL A 114 -1.40 14.68 -17.36
C VAL A 114 -0.88 15.98 -17.98
N PRO A 115 -1.59 16.61 -18.93
CA PRO A 115 -1.11 17.85 -19.53
C PRO A 115 -1.10 18.99 -18.50
N THR A 116 -0.08 19.85 -18.56
CA THR A 116 0.15 20.90 -17.55
C THR A 116 -1.01 21.86 -17.31
N PRO A 117 -1.87 22.22 -18.30
CA PRO A 117 -3.04 23.05 -18.03
C PRO A 117 -4.10 22.37 -17.15
N PHE A 118 -4.01 21.05 -16.96
CA PHE A 118 -4.92 20.26 -16.12
C PHE A 118 -4.32 19.90 -14.76
N TRP A 119 -3.18 20.50 -14.37
CA TRP A 119 -2.57 20.30 -13.05
C TRP A 119 -3.29 21.12 -11.97
N GLU A 120 -4.60 20.91 -11.85
CA GLU A 120 -5.48 21.53 -10.87
C GLU A 120 -5.81 20.50 -9.75
N ASP A 121 -5.95 20.93 -8.49
CA ASP A 121 -6.20 20.02 -7.34
C ASP A 121 -7.32 19.02 -7.63
N TRP A 122 -8.46 19.52 -8.15
CA TRP A 122 -9.63 18.68 -8.38
C TRP A 122 -9.41 17.62 -9.47
N VAL A 123 -8.61 17.92 -10.50
CA VAL A 123 -8.28 16.96 -11.57
C VAL A 123 -7.34 15.89 -11.04
N LEU A 124 -6.24 16.31 -10.41
CA LEU A 124 -5.24 15.38 -9.87
C LEU A 124 -5.84 14.50 -8.78
N ARG A 125 -6.72 15.07 -7.93
CA ARG A 125 -7.48 14.33 -6.92
C ARG A 125 -8.43 13.33 -7.57
N ARG A 126 -9.13 13.71 -8.64
CA ARG A 126 -10.04 12.81 -9.36
C ARG A 126 -9.30 11.59 -9.92
N ILE A 127 -8.12 11.79 -10.50
CA ILE A 127 -7.26 10.70 -10.98
C ILE A 127 -6.74 9.88 -9.80
N GLY A 128 -6.27 10.53 -8.74
CA GLY A 128 -5.75 9.87 -7.54
C GLY A 128 -6.79 9.02 -6.79
N ASP A 129 -8.06 9.40 -6.86
CA ASP A 129 -9.18 8.66 -6.25
C ASP A 129 -9.39 7.27 -6.90
N GLU A 130 -8.91 7.07 -8.14
CA GLU A 130 -8.91 5.75 -8.80
C GLU A 130 -7.86 4.80 -8.17
N LEU A 131 -6.85 5.34 -7.48
CA LEU A 131 -5.81 4.57 -6.78
C LEU A 131 -6.20 4.23 -5.34
N GLY A 132 -6.88 5.15 -4.66
CA GLY A 132 -7.17 5.05 -3.23
C GLY A 132 -7.71 6.35 -2.65
N THR A 133 -7.49 6.60 -1.36
CA THR A 133 -7.95 7.84 -0.71
C THR A 133 -6.88 8.91 -0.80
N VAL A 134 -7.14 9.99 -1.56
CA VAL A 134 -6.22 11.13 -1.68
C VAL A 134 -6.19 11.95 -0.39
N ARG A 135 -5.00 12.13 0.16
CA ARG A 135 -4.71 12.91 1.38
C ARG A 135 -4.28 14.33 1.06
N GLU A 136 -3.37 14.48 0.09
CA GLU A 136 -2.76 15.77 -0.28
C GLU A 136 -2.51 15.80 -1.80
N VAL A 137 -2.44 16.99 -2.37
CA VAL A 137 -2.12 17.24 -3.78
C VAL A 137 -1.01 18.27 -3.87
N ASP A 138 -0.07 18.02 -4.79
CA ASP A 138 1.04 18.90 -5.17
C ASP A 138 0.90 19.19 -6.67
N GLU A 139 0.16 20.27 -6.96
CA GLU A 139 -0.16 20.75 -8.31
C GLU A 139 1.11 21.07 -9.12
N VAL A 140 2.13 21.60 -8.45
CA VAL A 140 3.37 22.06 -9.09
C VAL A 140 4.14 20.91 -9.74
N ASN A 141 4.02 19.70 -9.19
CA ASN A 141 4.74 18.52 -9.66
C ASN A 141 3.81 17.41 -10.19
N ALA A 142 2.51 17.68 -10.34
CA ALA A 142 1.48 16.68 -10.64
C ALA A 142 1.57 15.44 -9.74
N ARG A 143 1.70 15.66 -8.43
CA ARG A 143 1.82 14.60 -7.43
C ARG A 143 0.60 14.56 -6.53
N VAL A 144 0.21 13.37 -6.12
CA VAL A 144 -0.82 13.17 -5.09
C VAL A 144 -0.30 12.25 -4.01
N LYS A 145 -0.63 12.57 -2.76
CA LYS A 145 -0.38 11.69 -1.62
C LYS A 145 -1.61 10.82 -1.42
N VAL A 146 -1.53 9.53 -1.70
CA VAL A 146 -2.67 8.61 -1.73
C VAL A 146 -2.47 7.43 -0.78
N THR A 147 -3.49 7.13 0.01
CA THR A 147 -3.55 5.91 0.83
C THR A 147 -4.21 4.79 0.03
N VAL A 148 -3.47 3.69 -0.20
CA VAL A 148 -3.94 2.51 -0.94
C VAL A 148 -4.07 1.29 -0.03
N ASP A 149 -4.91 0.33 -0.42
CA ASP A 149 -5.02 -0.98 0.24
C ASP A 149 -3.88 -1.90 -0.22
N GLY A 150 -2.86 -2.08 0.61
CA GLY A 150 -1.70 -2.94 0.33
C GLY A 150 -2.00 -4.43 0.20
N THR A 151 -3.26 -4.88 0.36
CA THR A 151 -3.67 -6.27 0.01
C THR A 151 -4.10 -6.44 -1.43
N LYS A 152 -4.29 -5.34 -2.17
CA LYS A 152 -4.72 -5.35 -3.57
C LYS A 152 -3.52 -5.15 -4.51
N PRO A 153 -3.66 -5.54 -5.81
CA PRO A 153 -2.73 -5.11 -6.84
C PRO A 153 -2.59 -3.59 -6.88
N LEU A 154 -1.37 -3.10 -7.07
CA LEU A 154 -1.13 -1.69 -7.39
C LEU A 154 -1.58 -1.37 -8.82
N CYS A 155 -1.89 -0.10 -9.07
CA CYS A 155 -2.27 0.42 -10.37
C CYS A 155 -1.16 1.34 -10.87
N PHE A 156 -0.59 1.03 -12.03
CA PHE A 156 0.53 1.77 -12.63
C PHE A 156 0.10 2.62 -13.84
N GLU A 157 -1.15 2.47 -14.27
CA GLU A 157 -1.69 3.14 -15.45
C GLU A 157 -3.20 3.31 -15.28
N ILE A 158 -3.68 4.53 -15.50
CA ILE A 158 -5.09 4.89 -15.45
C ILE A 158 -5.48 5.39 -16.85
N PRO A 159 -6.40 4.72 -17.54
CA PRO A 159 -6.94 5.26 -18.78
C PRO A 159 -7.80 6.47 -18.43
N ASP A 160 -7.36 7.66 -18.85
CA ASP A 160 -8.11 8.89 -18.65
C ASP A 160 -8.61 9.44 -19.98
N ARG A 161 -9.75 10.13 -19.93
CA ARG A 161 -10.36 10.78 -21.08
C ARG A 161 -10.60 12.24 -20.75
N PHE A 162 -9.75 13.11 -21.29
CA PHE A 162 -10.04 14.52 -21.37
C PHE A 162 -11.07 14.74 -22.49
N GLU A 163 -11.88 15.81 -22.43
CA GLU A 163 -12.98 16.05 -23.38
C GLU A 163 -12.55 15.99 -24.86
N THR A 164 -11.27 16.23 -25.14
CA THR A 164 -10.71 16.26 -26.48
C THR A 164 -9.78 15.09 -26.82
N GLU A 165 -9.21 14.39 -25.84
CA GLU A 165 -8.16 13.37 -26.06
C GLU A 165 -8.18 12.28 -24.98
N GLU A 166 -7.96 11.02 -25.38
CA GLU A 166 -7.64 9.93 -24.45
C GLU A 166 -6.14 10.00 -24.10
N VAL A 167 -5.83 10.00 -22.81
CA VAL A 167 -4.46 10.05 -22.31
C VAL A 167 -4.29 8.94 -21.28
N ASP A 168 -3.34 8.04 -21.51
CA ASP A 168 -2.95 7.05 -20.52
C ASP A 168 -2.05 7.72 -19.48
N VAL A 169 -2.58 7.89 -18.26
CA VAL A 169 -1.83 8.47 -17.15
C VAL A 169 -1.03 7.37 -16.47
N LYS A 170 0.29 7.49 -16.52
CA LYS A 170 1.21 6.58 -15.83
C LYS A 170 1.37 7.01 -14.37
N VAL A 171 1.39 6.04 -13.48
CA VAL A 171 1.46 6.25 -12.03
C VAL A 171 2.81 5.77 -11.52
N GLU A 172 3.61 6.71 -11.03
CA GLU A 172 4.94 6.42 -10.47
C GLU A 172 4.91 6.56 -8.95
N TYR A 173 5.08 5.46 -8.23
CA TYR A 173 5.09 5.45 -6.76
C TYR A 173 6.48 5.81 -6.20
N GLU A 174 6.54 6.78 -5.30
CA GLU A 174 7.76 7.09 -4.55
C GLU A 174 8.01 6.05 -3.44
N LYS A 175 9.27 5.60 -3.30
CA LYS A 175 9.71 4.63 -2.26
C LYS A 175 8.90 3.33 -2.26
N LEU A 176 8.46 2.87 -3.42
CA LEU A 176 7.86 1.55 -3.60
C LEU A 176 8.93 0.47 -3.64
N PHE A 177 8.83 -0.52 -2.75
CA PHE A 177 9.74 -1.65 -2.65
C PHE A 177 8.99 -2.97 -2.57
N GLY A 178 9.42 -3.97 -3.34
CA GLY A 178 8.90 -5.32 -3.26
C GLY A 178 7.46 -5.43 -3.74
N TYR A 179 7.29 -5.73 -5.03
CA TYR A 179 6.01 -6.06 -5.63
C TYR A 179 6.20 -7.09 -6.74
N CYS A 180 5.16 -7.87 -7.01
CA CYS A 180 5.14 -8.81 -8.11
C CYS A 180 4.95 -8.07 -9.43
N ALA A 181 5.90 -8.15 -10.36
CA ALA A 181 5.78 -7.50 -11.68
C ALA A 181 4.74 -8.17 -12.61
N THR A 182 4.21 -9.34 -12.22
CA THR A 182 3.10 -9.99 -12.93
C THR A 182 1.76 -9.41 -12.47
N CYS A 183 1.37 -9.61 -11.20
CA CYS A 183 0.03 -9.21 -10.74
C CYS A 183 0.00 -7.94 -9.88
N PHE A 184 1.13 -7.22 -9.77
CA PHE A 184 1.29 -5.96 -9.04
C PHE A 184 0.98 -6.01 -7.54
N ARG A 185 0.95 -7.20 -6.94
CA ARG A 185 0.72 -7.39 -5.50
C ARG A 185 2.01 -7.26 -4.69
N LEU A 186 1.88 -6.78 -3.46
CA LEU A 186 2.97 -6.63 -2.49
C LEU A 186 3.29 -7.91 -1.69
N SER A 187 2.70 -9.05 -2.05
CA SER A 187 2.67 -10.23 -1.18
C SER A 187 3.64 -11.35 -1.54
N HIS A 188 4.25 -11.31 -2.71
CA HIS A 188 5.10 -12.39 -3.22
C HIS A 188 6.00 -11.90 -4.35
N TYR A 189 7.09 -12.61 -4.59
CA TYR A 189 7.93 -12.43 -5.76
C TYR A 189 7.27 -12.93 -7.05
N LYS A 190 7.74 -12.45 -8.20
CA LYS A 190 7.21 -12.83 -9.52
C LYS A 190 7.21 -14.35 -9.75
N GLU A 191 8.23 -15.03 -9.28
CA GLU A 191 8.48 -16.46 -9.43
C GLU A 191 7.46 -17.32 -8.69
N SER A 192 6.86 -16.78 -7.64
CA SER A 192 5.80 -17.44 -6.85
C SER A 192 4.40 -16.93 -7.23
N CYS A 193 4.28 -16.22 -8.36
CA CYS A 193 3.03 -15.59 -8.75
C CYS A 193 2.01 -16.64 -9.24
N PRO A 194 0.82 -16.73 -8.64
CA PRO A 194 -0.21 -17.67 -9.06
C PRO A 194 -0.82 -17.33 -10.42
N GLU A 195 -0.62 -16.11 -10.92
CA GLU A 195 -1.13 -15.63 -12.20
C GLU A 195 -0.06 -15.73 -13.32
N SER A 196 1.11 -16.32 -13.03
CA SER A 196 2.23 -16.42 -13.98
C SER A 196 1.93 -17.31 -15.19
N ASP A 197 1.13 -18.36 -15.03
CA ASP A 197 0.75 -19.25 -16.13
C ASP A 197 -0.37 -18.66 -17.00
N LEU A 198 -1.26 -17.84 -16.42
CA LEU A 198 -2.37 -17.20 -17.14
C LEU A 198 -1.90 -16.16 -18.18
N ARG A 199 -0.73 -15.53 -18.00
CA ARG A 199 -0.21 -14.55 -18.96
C ARG A 199 0.48 -15.17 -20.16
N LYS A 200 1.08 -16.35 -20.00
CA LYS A 200 1.70 -17.09 -21.12
C LYS A 200 0.65 -17.44 -22.17
N ASP A 201 -0.51 -17.91 -21.73
CA ASP A 201 -1.62 -18.25 -22.61
C ASP A 201 -2.12 -17.03 -23.42
N VAL A 202 -2.16 -15.84 -22.80
CA VAL A 202 -2.61 -14.59 -23.45
C VAL A 202 -1.57 -14.03 -24.42
N GLU A 203 -0.28 -14.12 -24.09
CA GLU A 203 0.83 -13.71 -24.97
C GLU A 203 0.93 -14.66 -26.18
N GLU A 204 0.84 -15.97 -25.97
CA GLU A 204 0.81 -16.96 -27.05
C GLU A 204 -0.41 -16.77 -27.97
N GLU A 205 -1.59 -16.45 -27.44
CA GLU A 205 -2.78 -16.19 -28.24
C GLU A 205 -2.68 -14.88 -29.05
N LYS A 206 -2.03 -13.84 -28.49
CA LYS A 206 -1.74 -12.59 -29.21
C LYS A 206 -0.72 -12.80 -30.33
N ASP A 207 0.34 -13.57 -30.08
CA ASP A 207 1.34 -13.91 -31.09
C ASP A 207 0.74 -14.79 -32.20
N LEU A 208 -0.13 -15.76 -31.86
CA LEU A 208 -0.86 -16.55 -32.85
C LEU A 208 -1.77 -15.68 -33.73
N LYS A 209 -2.48 -14.72 -33.12
CA LYS A 209 -3.36 -13.79 -33.85
C LYS A 209 -2.56 -12.85 -34.75
N MET A 210 -1.43 -12.34 -34.28
CA MET A 210 -0.53 -11.49 -35.07
C MET A 210 0.08 -12.27 -36.25
N HIS A 211 0.50 -13.51 -36.03
CA HIS A 211 1.05 -14.38 -37.08
C HIS A 211 -0.03 -14.78 -38.09
N ALA A 212 -1.24 -15.10 -37.65
CA ALA A 212 -2.37 -15.39 -38.53
C ALA A 212 -2.71 -14.18 -39.43
N MET A 213 -2.70 -12.96 -38.89
CA MET A 213 -2.94 -11.74 -39.67
C MET A 213 -1.87 -11.48 -40.75
N GLN A 214 -0.64 -11.95 -40.56
CA GLN A 214 0.43 -11.84 -41.56
C GLN A 214 0.35 -12.88 -42.68
N LEU A 215 -0.40 -13.97 -42.49
CA LEU A 215 -0.58 -15.04 -43.48
C LEU A 215 -1.76 -14.80 -44.43
N PHE A 216 -2.61 -13.79 -44.16
CA PHE A 216 -3.77 -13.43 -44.98
C PHE A 216 -3.65 -12.04 -45.65
N ALA A 217 -2.46 -11.45 -45.68
CA ALA A 217 -2.11 -10.24 -46.43
C ALA A 217 -1.22 -10.58 -47.63
#